data_AF-A0A383EUQ1-F1
#
_entry.id   AF-A0A383EUQ1-F1
#
_cell.length_a   1.000
_cell.length_b   1.000
_cell.length_c   1.000
_cell.angle_alpha   90.00
_cell.angle_beta   90.00
_cell.angle_gamma   90.00
#
_symmetry.space_group_name_H-M   'P 1'
#
loop_
_entity.id
_entity.type
_entity.pdbx_description
1 polymer ?
#
loop_
_entity_poly.entity_id
_entity_poly.type
_entity_poly.pdbx_seq_one_letter_code
_entity_poly.pdbx_strand_id
1 'polypeptide(L)'
;MELPQVVAYALIAFGSALENVFPPVPSDTFVILGAVLTEHGTLRPVPILASAWIANVAGAMCIYGIARQRGPGFFEEGWGQRLLHP
;
A
#
# COMPACT_ATOMS: atom_id res chain seq x y z
N MET A 1 -21.20 -4.10 17.16
CA MET A 1 -21.01 -3.02 16.18
C MET A 1 -20.68 -3.69 14.87
N GLU A 2 -21.60 -3.70 13.92
CA GLU A 2 -21.26 -4.13 12.56
C GLU A 2 -20.32 -3.09 11.96
N LEU A 3 -19.08 -3.48 11.67
CA LEU A 3 -18.21 -2.60 10.89
C LEU A 3 -18.81 -2.49 9.49
N PRO A 4 -19.11 -1.28 8.99
CA PRO A 4 -19.59 -1.14 7.62
C PRO A 4 -18.55 -1.72 6.65
N GLN A 5 -18.98 -2.58 5.73
CA GLN A 5 -18.09 -3.27 4.77
C GLN A 5 -17.13 -2.31 4.05
N VAL A 6 -17.64 -1.11 3.74
CA VAL A 6 -16.88 -0.03 3.10
C VAL A 6 -15.66 0.39 3.93
N VAL A 7 -15.78 0.45 5.25
CA VAL A 7 -14.69 0.83 6.16
C VAL A 7 -13.60 -0.24 6.16
N ALA A 8 -13.98 -1.51 6.15
CA ALA A 8 -13.01 -2.61 6.08
C ALA A 8 -12.23 -2.59 4.76
N TYR A 9 -12.92 -2.43 3.62
CA TYR A 9 -12.26 -2.30 2.32
C TYR A 9 -11.37 -1.05 2.23
N ALA A 10 -11.81 0.07 2.79
CA ALA A 10 -11.02 1.29 2.82
C ALA A 10 -9.74 1.16 3.65
N LEU A 11 -9.80 0.48 4.81
CA LEU A 11 -8.64 0.23 5.65
C LEU A 11 -7.63 -0.70 4.98
N ILE A 12 -8.09 -1.76 4.31
CA ILE A 12 -7.23 -2.67 3.55
C ILE A 12 -6.54 -1.91 2.41
N ALA A 13 -7.31 -1.18 1.61
CA ALA A 13 -6.76 -0.39 0.50
C ALA A 13 -5.76 0.67 0.99
N PHE A 14 -6.07 1.37 2.08
CA PHE A 14 -5.19 2.38 2.65
C PHE A 14 -3.90 1.79 3.21
N GLY A 15 -3.98 0.66 3.93
CA GLY A 15 -2.81 -0.07 4.42
C GLY A 15 -1.90 -0.55 3.29
N SER A 16 -2.48 -1.15 2.23
CA SER A 16 -1.73 -1.58 1.04
C SER A 16 -1.07 -0.42 0.29
N ALA A 17 -1.72 0.74 0.21
CA ALA A 17 -1.12 1.92 -0.40
C ALA A 17 0.01 2.51 0.46
N LEU A 18 -0.13 2.49 1.79
CA LEU A 18 0.86 3.03 2.72
C LEU A 18 2.16 2.24 2.76
N GLU A 19 2.12 0.91 2.57
CA GLU A 19 3.31 0.06 2.48
C GLU A 19 4.34 0.60 1.47
N ASN A 20 3.84 1.16 0.36
CA ASN A 20 4.70 1.73 -0.68
C ASN A 20 5.47 2.97 -0.17
N VAL A 21 4.89 3.76 0.73
CA VAL A 21 5.48 5.01 1.27
C VAL A 21 6.37 4.72 2.48
N PHE A 22 5.89 3.84 3.37
CA PHE A 22 6.58 3.43 4.57
C PHE A 22 6.68 1.90 4.60
N PRO A 23 7.80 1.33 4.09
CA PRO A 23 7.99 -0.12 4.07
C PRO A 23 7.89 -0.83 5.44
N PRO A 24 8.06 -0.20 6.64
CA PRO A 24 7.85 -0.94 7.89
C PRO A 24 6.39 -1.33 8.19
N VAL A 25 5.40 -0.92 7.39
CA VAL A 25 3.99 -1.29 7.59
C VAL A 25 3.58 -2.38 6.60
N PRO A 26 3.51 -3.67 7.02
CA PRO A 26 3.18 -4.77 6.13
C PRO A 26 1.68 -4.82 5.80
N SER A 27 1.32 -4.77 4.51
CA SER A 27 -0.05 -4.93 4.02
C SER A 27 -0.67 -6.28 4.39
N ASP A 28 0.15 -7.31 4.59
CA ASP A 28 -0.31 -8.65 4.97
C ASP A 28 -1.11 -8.65 6.28
N THR A 29 -0.81 -7.74 7.21
CA THR A 29 -1.55 -7.61 8.46
C THR A 29 -2.98 -7.12 8.22
N PHE A 30 -3.17 -6.18 7.30
CA PHE A 30 -4.51 -5.67 6.94
C PHE A 30 -5.33 -6.71 6.18
N VAL A 31 -4.69 -7.51 5.31
CA VAL A 31 -5.36 -8.62 4.61
C VAL A 31 -5.81 -9.69 5.59
N ILE A 32 -4.97 -10.06 6.58
CA ILE A 32 -5.33 -11.02 7.64
C ILE A 32 -6.48 -10.47 8.49
N LEU A 33 -6.45 -9.20 8.89
CA LEU A 33 -7.56 -8.56 9.61
C LEU A 33 -8.86 -8.57 8.78
N GLY A 34 -8.77 -8.30 7.47
CA GLY A 34 -9.89 -8.42 6.54
C GLY A 34 -10.44 -9.84 6.41
N ALA A 35 -9.57 -10.85 6.43
CA ALA A 35 -9.95 -12.26 6.41
C ALA A 35 -10.67 -12.69 7.70
N VAL A 36 -10.21 -12.24 8.87
CA VAL A 36 -10.91 -12.48 10.15
C VAL A 36 -12.28 -11.80 10.16
N LEU A 37 -12.40 -10.59 9.61
CA LEU A 37 -13.69 -9.89 9.47
C LEU A 37 -14.63 -10.54 8.44
N THR A 38 -14.09 -11.31 7.49
CA THR A 38 -14.85 -12.09 6.50
C THR A 38 -15.55 -13.29 7.13
N GLU A 39 -14.96 -13.88 8.17
CA GLU A 39 -15.50 -15.03 8.89
C GLU A 39 -16.85 -14.73 9.58
N HIS A 40 -17.14 -13.45 9.83
CA HIS A 40 -18.43 -12.96 10.34
C HIS A 40 -19.52 -12.80 9.26
N GLY A 41 -19.25 -13.17 7.99
CA GLY A 41 -20.26 -13.33 6.94
C GLY A 41 -20.43 -12.14 5.97
N THR A 42 -19.63 -11.08 6.10
CA THR A 42 -19.93 -9.78 5.51
C THR A 42 -18.99 -9.36 4.37
N LEU A 43 -17.87 -10.05 4.16
CA LEU A 43 -16.86 -9.71 3.15
C LEU A 43 -16.59 -10.92 2.26
N ARG A 44 -16.23 -10.71 0.99
CA ARG A 44 -15.84 -11.80 0.07
C ARG A 44 -14.34 -11.72 -0.21
N PRO A 45 -13.63 -12.86 -0.33
CA PRO A 45 -12.18 -12.88 -0.52
C PRO A 45 -11.73 -12.24 -1.84
N VAL A 46 -12.50 -12.39 -2.92
CA VAL A 46 -12.18 -11.80 -4.24
C VAL A 46 -12.10 -10.27 -4.21
N PRO A 47 -13.10 -9.52 -3.71
CA PRO A 47 -13.00 -8.07 -3.60
C PRO A 47 -11.92 -7.59 -2.62
N ILE A 48 -11.59 -8.36 -1.57
CA ILE A 48 -10.44 -8.05 -0.69
C ILE A 48 -9.15 -8.06 -1.51
N LEU A 49 -8.90 -9.17 -2.22
CA LEU A 49 -7.73 -9.31 -3.07
C LEU A 49 -7.65 -8.20 -4.13
N ALA A 50 -8.77 -7.92 -4.82
CA ALA A 50 -8.83 -6.88 -5.84
C ALA A 50 -8.54 -5.48 -5.25
N SER A 51 -9.10 -5.17 -4.08
CA SER A 51 -8.88 -3.88 -3.42
C SER A 51 -7.41 -3.68 -3.01
N ALA A 52 -6.80 -4.69 -2.39
CA ALA A 52 -5.40 -4.66 -1.99
C ALA A 52 -4.48 -4.56 -3.22
N TRP A 53 -4.75 -5.35 -4.26
CA TRP A 53 -3.95 -5.36 -5.47
C TRP A 53 -3.99 -4.02 -6.22
N ILE A 54 -5.19 -3.47 -6.44
CA ILE A 54 -5.34 -2.16 -7.12
C ILE A 54 -4.69 -1.06 -6.29
N ALA A 55 -4.90 -1.03 -4.98
CA ALA A 55 -4.33 0.00 -4.12
C ALA A 55 -2.80 -0.08 -4.06
N ASN A 56 -2.24 -1.28 -4.02
CA ASN A 56 -0.79 -1.49 -4.00
C ASN A 56 -0.16 -1.08 -5.35
N VAL A 57 -0.72 -1.53 -6.48
CA VAL A 57 -0.24 -1.14 -7.82
C VAL A 57 -0.34 0.37 -8.02
N ALA A 58 -1.45 1.01 -7.60
CA ALA A 58 -1.61 2.45 -7.70
C ALA A 58 -0.62 3.20 -6.81
N GLY A 59 -0.39 2.74 -5.57
CA GLY A 59 0.61 3.29 -4.65
C GLY A 59 2.03 3.22 -5.22
N ALA A 60 2.42 2.05 -5.71
CA ALA A 60 3.72 1.83 -6.35
C ALA A 60 3.92 2.76 -7.56
N MET A 61 2.92 2.86 -8.45
CA MET A 61 2.97 3.73 -9.62
C MET A 61 3.04 5.21 -9.25
N CYS A 62 2.35 5.63 -8.19
CA CYS A 62 2.38 7.00 -7.69
C CYS A 62 3.79 7.37 -7.21
N ILE A 63 4.39 6.53 -6.36
CA ILE A 63 5.73 6.77 -5.83
C ILE A 63 6.78 6.69 -6.92
N TYR A 64 6.66 5.73 -7.85
CA TYR A 64 7.52 5.67 -9.03
C TYR A 64 7.42 6.96 -9.86
N GLY A 65 6.21 7.50 -10.06
CA GLY A 65 6.01 8.77 -10.76
C GLY A 65 6.71 9.94 -10.06
N ILE A 66 6.56 10.04 -8.73
CA ILE A 66 7.23 11.07 -7.91
C ILE A 66 8.75 10.91 -7.98
N ALA A 67 9.25 9.69 -7.81
CA ALA A 67 10.67 9.38 -7.89
C ALA A 67 11.24 9.61 -9.28
N ARG A 68 10.48 9.37 -10.36
CA ARG A 68 10.93 9.64 -11.73
C ARG A 68 11.00 11.14 -12.04
N GLN A 69 10.08 11.93 -11.50
CA GLN A 69 10.07 13.38 -11.71
C GLN A 69 11.10 14.12 -10.84
N ARG A 70 11.28 13.70 -9.59
CA ARG A 70 12.18 14.35 -8.62
C ARG A 70 13.52 13.65 -8.42
N GLY A 71 13.67 12.43 -8.94
CA GLY A 71 14.85 11.59 -8.83
C GLY A 71 16.11 12.21 -9.44
N PRO A 72 16.07 12.83 -10.64
CA PRO A 72 17.26 13.46 -11.21
C PRO A 72 17.89 14.47 -10.25
N GLY A 73 17.10 15.40 -9.69
CA GLY A 73 17.59 16.36 -8.69
C GLY A 73 18.06 15.74 -7.37
N PHE A 74 17.46 14.62 -6.93
CA PHE A 74 17.89 13.92 -5.71
C PHE A 74 19.21 13.15 -5.89
N PHE A 75 19.45 12.59 -7.09
CA PHE A 75 20.66 11.85 -7.42
C PHE A 75 21.81 12.73 -7.93
N GLU A 76 21.51 13.91 -8.48
CA GLU A 76 22.52 14.87 -8.96
C GLU A 76 23.07 15.77 -7.83
N GLU A 77 22.27 16.13 -6.81
CA GLU A 77 22.66 17.11 -5.78
C GLU A 77 22.56 16.61 -4.32
N GLY A 78 22.07 15.39 -4.06
CA GLY A 78 21.68 14.92 -2.72
C GLY A 78 22.40 13.69 -2.15
N TRP A 79 21.84 13.13 -1.06
CA TRP A 79 22.33 11.92 -0.38
C TRP A 79 22.36 10.66 -1.29
N GLY A 80 21.73 10.70 -2.47
CA GLY A 80 21.74 9.62 -3.46
C GLY A 80 23.12 9.33 -4.06
N GLN A 81 24.01 10.33 -4.17
CA GLN A 81 25.39 10.11 -4.64
C GLN A 81 26.19 9.22 -3.69
N ARG A 82 25.96 9.33 -2.38
CA ARG A 82 26.62 8.50 -1.35
C ARG A 82 26.17 7.04 -1.33
N LEU A 83 25.02 6.72 -1.93
CA LEU A 83 24.52 5.35 -2.07
C LEU A 83 24.96 4.69 -3.39
N LEU A 84 25.24 5.49 -4.42
CA LEU A 84 25.65 5.00 -5.75
C LEU A 84 27.16 4.83 -5.91
N HIS A 85 27.96 5.51 -5.08
CA HIS A 85 29.40 5.27 -4.99
C HIS A 85 29.71 4.47 -3.72
N PRO A 86 29.82 3.12 -3.81
CA PRO A 86 30.44 2.30 -2.78
C PRO A 86 31.96 2.56 -2.68
#